data_AF-A0ABC8VJC7-F1
#
_entry.id   AF-A0ABC8VJC7-F1
#
_cell.length_a   1.000
_cell.length_b   1.000
_cell.length_c   1.000
_cell.angle_alpha   90.00
_cell.angle_beta   90.00
_cell.angle_gamma   90.00
#
_symmetry.space_group_name_H-M   'P 1'
#
loop_
_entity.id
_entity.type
_entity.pdbx_description
1 polymer ?
#
loop_
_entity_poly.entity_id
_entity_poly.type
_entity_poly.pdbx_seq_one_letter_code
_entity_poly.pdbx_strand_id
1 'polypeptide(L)'
;MSTAGGEDSSSSSRKGKEKEGENRREEGAEWVGEVDLGELYGAAAGWVEARTSCPHLGSLPPADAADLERVPPPDSPCSRCHHPAENWLCLICKDVLCSRFVNKHMLCHYQESGHCLALSFSDLSVWCFACDSYLDVQAILELRPVYEVAHLLKFGERPPFRSLEVLDLSTGENRSSSSGS
;
A
#
# COMPACT_ATOMS: atom_id res chain seq x y z
N MET A 1 40.80 29.69 -45.08
CA MET A 1 40.19 28.50 -45.70
C MET A 1 39.45 27.74 -44.62
N SER A 2 38.16 27.44 -44.65
CA SER A 2 37.06 27.81 -45.53
C SER A 2 35.78 27.64 -44.70
N THR A 3 34.86 28.56 -44.88
CA THR A 3 33.47 28.55 -44.38
C THR A 3 32.57 27.70 -45.27
N ALA A 4 31.53 27.10 -44.69
CA ALA A 4 30.20 26.83 -45.29
C ALA A 4 29.27 26.47 -44.11
N GLY A 5 28.19 27.20 -43.81
CA GLY A 5 26.90 27.23 -44.53
C GLY A 5 25.97 26.23 -43.83
N GLY A 6 24.79 26.54 -43.29
CA GLY A 6 23.83 27.60 -43.55
C GLY A 6 22.56 26.93 -44.06
N GLU A 7 21.53 26.79 -43.21
CA GLU A 7 20.14 26.63 -43.65
C GLU A 7 19.15 27.02 -42.55
N ASP A 8 18.12 27.69 -43.02
CA ASP A 8 17.10 28.49 -42.37
C ASP A 8 15.71 28.04 -42.87
N SER A 9 14.66 28.60 -42.26
CA SER A 9 13.29 28.69 -42.81
C SER A 9 12.45 27.38 -42.72
N SER A 10 11.14 27.36 -42.45
CA SER A 10 10.10 28.37 -42.43
C SER A 10 8.81 27.83 -41.79
N SER A 11 7.98 28.75 -41.30
CA SER A 11 6.60 28.59 -40.84
C SER A 11 5.58 28.65 -42.00
N SER A 12 4.38 28.08 -41.83
CA SER A 12 3.14 28.35 -42.60
C SER A 12 1.97 27.56 -41.94
N SER A 13 0.97 28.11 -41.24
CA SER A 13 -0.10 29.08 -41.58
C SER A 13 -0.99 28.71 -42.78
N ARG A 14 -2.20 28.22 -42.50
CA ARG A 14 -3.44 28.26 -43.32
C ARG A 14 -4.62 28.45 -42.35
N LYS A 15 -5.27 29.62 -42.25
CA LYS A 15 -6.40 30.16 -43.06
C LYS A 15 -7.64 29.26 -42.94
N GLY A 16 -8.81 29.63 -42.42
CA GLY A 16 -9.45 30.88 -42.02
C GLY A 16 -10.95 30.71 -42.33
N LYS A 17 -11.89 31.14 -41.46
CA LYS A 17 -13.26 31.58 -41.83
C LYS A 17 -14.08 31.99 -40.61
N GLU A 18 -14.42 33.27 -40.57
CA GLU A 18 -15.57 33.82 -39.85
C GLU A 18 -16.86 33.40 -40.57
N LYS A 19 -17.96 33.20 -39.82
CA LYS A 19 -19.30 33.71 -40.12
C LYS A 19 -20.19 33.70 -38.87
N GLU A 20 -20.81 34.85 -38.68
CA GLU A 20 -21.84 35.23 -37.72
C GLU A 20 -23.21 34.62 -38.08
N GLY A 21 -24.08 34.43 -37.09
CA GLY A 21 -25.45 33.95 -37.28
C GLY A 21 -26.26 33.95 -35.97
N GLU A 22 -27.10 34.97 -35.83
CA GLU A 22 -28.04 35.23 -34.76
C GLU A 22 -29.30 34.32 -34.83
N ASN A 23 -29.93 34.10 -33.67
CA ASN A 23 -31.39 34.19 -33.41
C ASN A 23 -32.16 32.93 -32.91
N ARG A 24 -32.90 33.18 -31.81
CA ARG A 24 -34.27 32.76 -31.46
C ARG A 24 -34.61 31.36 -30.90
N ARG A 25 -34.90 31.38 -29.59
CA ARG A 25 -36.12 30.95 -28.83
C ARG A 25 -36.71 29.54 -28.93
N GLU A 26 -37.15 29.12 -27.74
CA GLU A 26 -38.27 28.22 -27.37
C GLU A 26 -38.10 26.75 -27.81
N GLU A 27 -38.59 25.71 -27.15
CA GLU A 27 -39.17 25.34 -25.84
C GLU A 27 -39.29 23.80 -25.98
N GLY A 28 -39.13 23.02 -24.91
CA GLY A 28 -39.36 21.57 -25.01
C GLY A 28 -38.71 20.72 -23.92
N ALA A 29 -39.03 21.00 -22.66
CA ALA A 29 -38.77 20.04 -21.58
C ALA A 29 -40.02 19.20 -21.38
N GLU A 30 -40.08 18.02 -22.02
CA GLU A 30 -41.01 16.97 -21.64
C GLU A 30 -40.31 15.62 -21.54
N TRP A 31 -40.37 15.10 -20.30
CA TRP A 31 -40.39 13.70 -19.87
C TRP A 31 -39.34 12.72 -20.37
N VAL A 32 -38.43 12.35 -19.46
CA VAL A 32 -37.97 10.96 -19.40
C VAL A 32 -37.68 10.57 -17.95
N GLY A 33 -38.42 9.56 -17.49
CA GLY A 33 -37.95 8.53 -16.58
C GLY A 33 -37.65 8.96 -15.15
N GLU A 34 -38.33 8.31 -14.21
CA GLU A 34 -37.77 7.98 -12.91
C GLU A 34 -36.31 7.56 -13.08
N VAL A 35 -35.37 8.44 -12.69
CA VAL A 35 -33.97 8.09 -12.66
C VAL A 35 -33.81 7.12 -11.51
N ASP A 36 -33.57 5.84 -11.83
CA ASP A 36 -33.15 4.85 -10.85
C ASP A 36 -31.87 5.38 -10.19
N LEU A 37 -32.01 5.84 -8.96
CA LEU A 37 -30.95 6.36 -8.10
C LEU A 37 -29.89 5.28 -7.79
N GLY A 38 -30.11 4.03 -8.24
CA GLY A 38 -29.14 2.94 -8.23
C GLY A 38 -28.02 3.03 -9.29
N GLU A 39 -28.21 3.73 -10.41
CA GLU A 39 -27.26 3.67 -11.54
C GLU A 39 -26.33 4.88 -11.70
N LEU A 40 -26.52 5.94 -10.89
CA LEU A 40 -25.55 7.05 -10.82
C LEU A 40 -24.41 6.81 -9.80
N TYR A 41 -24.49 5.74 -9.01
CA TYR A 41 -23.42 5.30 -8.10
C TYR A 41 -22.62 4.10 -8.67
N GLY A 42 -22.64 3.95 -10.00
CA GLY A 42 -21.93 2.91 -10.75
C GLY A 42 -20.47 3.24 -11.11
N ALA A 43 -19.79 4.09 -10.34
CA ALA A 43 -18.35 4.24 -10.43
C ALA A 43 -17.72 3.42 -9.30
N ALA A 44 -17.47 2.14 -9.57
CA ALA A 44 -16.57 1.34 -8.76
C ALA A 44 -15.18 2.00 -8.82
N ALA A 45 -14.94 2.97 -7.94
CA ALA A 45 -13.63 3.53 -7.75
C ALA A 45 -12.73 2.36 -7.34
N GLY A 46 -11.78 2.01 -8.22
CA GLY A 46 -10.96 0.80 -8.16
C GLY A 46 -9.92 0.83 -7.03
N TRP A 47 -10.37 1.09 -5.81
CA TRP A 47 -9.56 1.00 -4.60
C TRP A 47 -9.37 -0.48 -4.26
N VAL A 48 -8.11 -0.87 -4.07
CA VAL A 48 -7.79 -2.21 -3.57
C VAL A 48 -7.89 -2.16 -2.06
N GLU A 49 -8.91 -2.81 -1.49
CA GLU A 49 -9.08 -2.92 -0.05
C GLU A 49 -8.08 -3.93 0.53
N ALA A 50 -7.33 -3.51 1.55
CA ALA A 50 -6.37 -4.38 2.21
C ALA A 50 -7.12 -5.42 3.06
N ARG A 51 -6.63 -6.67 3.05
CA ARG A 51 -7.24 -7.74 3.83
C ARG A 51 -6.92 -7.56 5.30
N THR A 52 -7.93 -7.76 6.14
CA THR A 52 -7.81 -7.73 7.61
C THR A 52 -7.46 -9.09 8.22
N SER A 53 -7.38 -10.15 7.41
CA SER A 53 -6.94 -11.48 7.83
C SER A 53 -6.24 -12.22 6.69
N CYS A 54 -5.27 -13.07 7.05
CA CYS A 54 -4.51 -13.87 6.10
C CYS A 54 -4.15 -15.23 6.72
N PRO A 55 -4.38 -16.37 6.02
CA PRO A 55 -4.05 -17.71 6.54
C PRO A 55 -2.54 -17.94 6.67
N HIS A 56 -1.72 -17.10 6.04
CA HIS A 56 -0.26 -17.21 6.05
C HIS A 56 0.40 -16.52 7.24
N LEU A 57 -0.34 -15.85 8.11
CA LEU A 57 0.24 -15.21 9.31
C LEU A 57 0.93 -16.21 10.23
N GLY A 58 0.46 -17.46 10.26
CA GLY A 58 1.08 -18.54 11.02
C GLY A 58 2.47 -18.97 10.53
N SER A 59 2.94 -18.52 9.35
CA SER A 59 4.31 -18.76 8.90
C SER A 59 5.33 -17.75 9.44
N LEU A 60 4.87 -16.72 10.15
CA LEU A 60 5.77 -15.73 10.76
C LEU A 60 6.54 -16.37 11.93
N PRO A 61 7.83 -16.05 12.08
CA PRO A 61 8.56 -16.42 13.29
C PRO A 61 7.94 -15.71 14.51
N PRO A 62 8.17 -16.23 15.72
CA PRO A 62 7.84 -15.50 16.94
C PRO A 62 8.49 -14.11 16.91
N ALA A 63 7.73 -13.07 17.22
CA ALA A 63 8.23 -11.71 17.32
C ALA A 63 8.97 -11.49 18.66
N ASP A 64 9.96 -12.32 18.93
CA ASP A 64 10.85 -12.14 20.08
C ASP A 64 11.89 -11.05 19.81
N ALA A 65 12.61 -10.64 20.86
CA ALA A 65 13.62 -9.58 20.73
C ALA A 65 14.68 -9.91 19.66
N ALA A 66 15.09 -11.18 19.57
CA ALA A 66 16.10 -11.62 18.61
C ALA A 66 15.59 -11.54 17.15
N ASP A 67 14.31 -11.83 16.89
CA ASP A 67 13.70 -11.65 15.58
C ASP A 67 13.61 -10.17 15.18
N LEU A 68 13.18 -9.33 16.13
CA LEU A 68 13.00 -7.90 15.93
C LEU A 68 14.32 -7.15 15.74
N GLU A 69 15.40 -7.57 16.43
CA GLU A 69 16.75 -7.01 16.25
C GLU A 69 17.34 -7.28 14.85
N ARG A 70 16.87 -8.32 14.16
CA ARG A 70 17.29 -8.64 12.78
C ARG A 70 16.58 -7.81 11.72
N VAL A 71 15.62 -6.96 12.08
CA VAL A 71 14.96 -6.06 11.13
C VAL A 71 15.96 -5.00 10.67
N PRO A 72 16.34 -4.99 9.39
CA PRO A 72 17.35 -4.06 8.90
C PRO A 72 16.74 -2.67 8.68
N PRO A 73 17.57 -1.61 8.66
CA PRO A 73 17.14 -0.25 8.34
C PRO A 73 16.41 -0.16 6.99
N PRO A 74 15.35 0.68 6.85
CA PRO A 74 14.58 0.82 5.60
C PRO A 74 15.37 1.31 4.36
N ASP A 75 16.54 1.90 4.54
CA ASP A 75 17.46 2.29 3.47
C ASP A 75 18.39 1.15 3.00
N SER A 76 18.23 -0.04 3.57
CA SER A 76 19.02 -1.22 3.20
C SER A 76 18.84 -1.56 1.72
N PRO A 77 19.95 -1.78 0.98
CA PRO A 77 19.89 -2.15 -0.43
C PRO A 77 19.46 -3.61 -0.61
N CYS A 78 19.03 -3.96 -1.82
CA CYS A 78 18.76 -5.35 -2.16
C CYS A 78 20.02 -6.22 -1.95
N SER A 79 19.90 -7.34 -1.25
CA SER A 79 21.02 -8.24 -0.98
C SER A 79 21.60 -8.94 -2.22
N ARG A 80 20.82 -9.03 -3.31
CA ARG A 80 21.23 -9.68 -4.58
C ARG A 80 21.84 -8.73 -5.61
N CYS A 81 21.22 -7.57 -5.86
CA CYS A 81 21.70 -6.60 -6.88
C CYS A 81 22.14 -5.25 -6.33
N HIS A 82 22.10 -5.06 -5.01
CA HIS A 82 22.49 -3.82 -4.33
C HIS A 82 21.73 -2.57 -4.77
N HIS A 83 20.55 -2.73 -5.39
CA HIS A 83 19.70 -1.59 -5.75
C HIS A 83 19.22 -0.87 -4.47
N PRO A 84 19.31 0.47 -4.38
CA PRO A 84 19.07 1.21 -3.15
C PRO A 84 17.59 1.54 -2.89
N ALA A 85 16.74 1.46 -3.90
CA ALA A 85 15.33 1.85 -3.81
C ALA A 85 14.38 0.69 -4.12
N GLU A 86 13.10 0.85 -3.77
CA GLU A 86 12.04 -0.13 -4.03
C GLU A 86 12.36 -1.51 -3.44
N ASN A 87 12.91 -1.52 -2.22
CA ASN A 87 13.27 -2.73 -1.52
C ASN A 87 12.19 -3.18 -0.55
N TRP A 88 12.09 -4.49 -0.40
CA TRP A 88 11.11 -5.17 0.43
C TRP A 88 11.86 -6.04 1.44
N LEU A 89 11.33 -6.14 2.64
CA LEU A 89 11.79 -7.00 3.72
C LEU A 89 10.93 -8.28 3.74
N CYS A 90 11.55 -9.44 3.63
CA CYS A 90 10.86 -10.70 3.91
C CYS A 90 10.58 -10.80 5.42
N LEU A 91 9.31 -10.93 5.80
CA LEU A 91 8.94 -10.95 7.23
C LEU A 91 9.34 -12.26 7.93
N ILE A 92 9.67 -13.30 7.17
CA ILE A 92 9.98 -14.64 7.69
C ILE A 92 11.50 -14.82 7.92
N CYS A 93 12.33 -14.51 6.92
CA CYS A 93 13.79 -14.68 7.01
C CYS A 93 14.59 -13.39 7.20
N LYS A 94 13.95 -12.21 7.08
CA LYS A 94 14.55 -10.87 7.14
C LYS A 94 15.48 -10.47 5.98
N ASP A 95 15.47 -11.21 4.88
CA ASP A 95 16.16 -10.80 3.65
C ASP A 95 15.55 -9.53 3.05
N VAL A 96 16.41 -8.65 2.55
CA VAL A 96 16.02 -7.42 1.84
C VAL A 96 16.23 -7.60 0.34
N LEU A 97 15.14 -7.50 -0.44
CA LEU A 97 15.16 -7.78 -1.87
C LEU A 97 14.35 -6.75 -2.65
N CYS A 98 14.83 -6.38 -3.84
CA CYS A 98 14.14 -5.41 -4.67
C CYS A 98 12.78 -5.93 -5.17
N SER A 99 11.85 -4.99 -5.35
CA SER A 99 10.47 -5.23 -5.75
C SER A 99 10.33 -5.78 -7.16
N ARG A 100 9.09 -6.11 -7.53
CA ARG A 100 8.72 -6.50 -8.89
C ARG A 100 8.97 -5.42 -9.96
N PHE A 101 9.11 -4.17 -9.56
CA PHE A 101 9.34 -3.03 -10.46
C PHE A 101 10.82 -2.80 -10.76
N VAL A 102 11.72 -3.46 -10.02
CA VAL A 102 13.17 -3.40 -10.23
C VAL A 102 13.65 -4.69 -10.91
N ASN A 103 14.19 -5.67 -10.16
CA ASN A 103 14.68 -6.95 -10.68
C ASN A 103 13.86 -8.16 -10.18
N LYS A 104 12.73 -7.93 -9.50
CA LYS A 104 11.80 -8.98 -9.04
C LYS A 104 12.42 -9.96 -8.03
N HIS A 105 13.51 -9.60 -7.36
CA HIS A 105 14.18 -10.53 -6.45
C HIS A 105 13.31 -10.98 -5.28
N MET A 106 12.43 -10.13 -4.74
CA MET A 106 11.50 -10.57 -3.70
C MET A 106 10.48 -11.60 -4.24
N LEU A 107 10.06 -11.45 -5.50
CA LEU A 107 9.16 -12.42 -6.14
C LEU A 107 9.88 -13.76 -6.38
N CYS A 108 11.12 -13.73 -6.89
CA CYS A 108 11.92 -14.95 -7.05
C CYS A 108 12.15 -15.64 -5.70
N HIS A 109 12.45 -14.88 -4.65
CA HIS A 109 12.62 -15.40 -3.30
C HIS A 109 11.36 -16.09 -2.77
N TYR A 110 10.18 -15.52 -2.97
CA TYR A 110 8.93 -16.19 -2.65
C TYR A 110 8.80 -17.54 -3.38
N GLN A 111 9.13 -17.58 -4.68
CA GLN A 111 9.05 -18.81 -5.48
C GLN A 111 10.07 -19.88 -5.05
N GLU A 112 11.26 -19.47 -4.63
CA GLU A 112 12.35 -20.36 -4.21
C GLU A 112 12.18 -20.90 -2.78
N SER A 113 11.71 -20.06 -1.85
CA SER A 113 11.65 -20.37 -0.42
C SER A 113 10.25 -20.64 0.12
N GLY A 114 9.20 -20.22 -0.60
CA GLY A 114 7.82 -20.22 -0.11
C GLY A 114 7.50 -19.07 0.87
N HIS A 115 8.45 -18.18 1.16
CA HIS A 115 8.21 -17.04 2.05
C HIS A 115 7.29 -16.00 1.40
N CYS A 116 6.02 -16.01 1.79
CA CYS A 116 5.00 -15.23 1.08
C CYS A 116 4.69 -13.86 1.68
N LEU A 117 5.20 -13.53 2.88
CA LEU A 117 4.92 -12.26 3.55
C LEU A 117 6.11 -11.31 3.45
N ALA A 118 5.88 -10.12 2.90
CA ALA A 118 6.90 -9.09 2.77
C ALA A 118 6.36 -7.70 3.11
N LEU A 119 7.23 -6.84 3.66
CA LEU A 119 6.96 -5.43 3.96
C LEU A 119 7.76 -4.55 3.00
N SER A 120 7.11 -3.56 2.41
CA SER A 120 7.73 -2.56 1.54
C SER A 120 8.46 -1.50 2.37
N PHE A 121 9.72 -1.21 2.08
CA PHE A 121 10.40 -0.09 2.72
C PHE A 121 9.99 1.28 2.17
N SER A 122 9.36 1.35 0.99
CA SER A 122 8.93 2.62 0.40
C SER A 122 7.76 3.25 1.16
N ASP A 123 6.80 2.46 1.64
CA ASP A 123 5.55 2.93 2.25
C ASP A 123 5.09 2.11 3.47
N LEU A 124 5.90 1.13 3.90
CA LEU A 124 5.58 0.19 4.98
C LEU A 124 4.34 -0.68 4.73
N SER A 125 3.83 -0.74 3.49
CA SER A 125 2.75 -1.65 3.14
C SER A 125 3.19 -3.11 3.28
N VAL A 126 2.28 -3.99 3.72
CA VAL A 126 2.54 -5.43 3.84
C VAL A 126 1.79 -6.17 2.73
N TRP A 127 2.50 -7.07 2.06
CA TRP A 127 1.99 -7.87 0.96
C TRP A 127 2.10 -9.35 1.27
N CYS A 128 1.06 -10.09 0.88
CA CYS A 128 1.11 -11.55 0.82
C CYS A 128 1.13 -12.01 -0.63
N PHE A 129 2.24 -12.60 -1.08
CA PHE A 129 2.39 -13.12 -2.43
C PHE A 129 1.46 -14.30 -2.74
N ALA A 130 1.15 -15.12 -1.74
CA ALA A 130 0.26 -16.27 -1.92
C ALA A 130 -1.22 -15.85 -2.02
N CYS A 131 -1.61 -14.76 -1.35
CA CYS A 131 -2.97 -14.21 -1.45
C CYS A 131 -3.13 -13.16 -2.55
N ASP A 132 -2.02 -12.75 -3.18
CA ASP A 132 -1.97 -11.65 -4.16
C ASP A 132 -2.67 -10.37 -3.65
N SER A 133 -2.42 -10.02 -2.40
CA SER A 133 -3.17 -8.94 -1.72
C SER A 133 -2.34 -8.22 -0.66
N TYR A 134 -2.62 -6.93 -0.48
CA TYR A 134 -2.15 -6.15 0.66
C TYR A 134 -2.84 -6.58 1.95
N LEU A 135 -2.12 -6.46 3.07
CA LEU A 135 -2.60 -6.77 4.41
C LEU A 135 -2.70 -5.49 5.25
N ASP A 136 -3.78 -5.37 6.00
CA ASP A 136 -3.99 -4.24 6.90
C ASP A 136 -3.27 -4.47 8.25
N VAL A 137 -2.19 -3.73 8.45
CA VAL A 137 -1.37 -3.79 9.68
C VAL A 137 -2.11 -3.22 10.90
N GLN A 138 -3.11 -2.38 10.70
CA GLN A 138 -3.93 -1.86 11.79
C GLN A 138 -4.85 -2.96 12.36
N ALA A 139 -5.38 -3.80 11.48
CA ALA A 139 -6.30 -4.89 11.83
C ALA A 139 -5.58 -6.16 12.30
N ILE A 140 -4.40 -6.46 11.76
CA ILE A 140 -3.67 -7.71 12.01
C ILE A 140 -2.63 -7.50 13.12
N LEU A 141 -2.87 -8.11 14.29
CA LEU A 141 -2.02 -7.93 15.48
C LEU A 141 -0.62 -8.55 15.31
N GLU A 142 -0.52 -9.66 14.60
CA GLU A 142 0.72 -10.41 14.37
C GLU A 142 1.76 -9.61 13.58
N LEU A 143 1.32 -8.62 12.79
CA LEU A 143 2.20 -7.75 12.02
C LEU A 143 2.72 -6.55 12.81
N ARG A 144 2.08 -6.21 13.94
CA ARG A 144 2.40 -4.99 14.70
C ARG A 144 3.84 -4.94 15.20
N PRO A 145 4.42 -5.99 15.80
CA PRO A 145 5.77 -5.88 16.37
C PRO A 145 6.83 -5.53 15.32
N VAL A 146 6.82 -6.22 14.17
CA VAL A 146 7.78 -5.95 13.09
C VAL A 146 7.51 -4.59 12.42
N TYR A 147 6.23 -4.21 12.29
CA TYR A 147 5.86 -2.91 11.73
C TYR A 147 6.28 -1.75 12.63
N GLU A 148 6.11 -1.87 13.95
CA GLU A 148 6.58 -0.87 14.92
C GLU A 148 8.08 -0.61 14.78
N VAL A 149 8.88 -1.68 14.69
CA VAL A 149 10.32 -1.57 14.51
C VAL A 149 10.65 -0.90 13.18
N ALA A 150 10.05 -1.33 12.08
CA ALA A 150 10.27 -0.72 10.77
C ALA A 150 9.87 0.76 10.74
N HIS A 151 8.76 1.13 11.39
CA HIS A 151 8.28 2.50 11.49
C HIS A 151 9.21 3.37 12.34
N LEU A 152 9.68 2.86 13.49
CA LEU A 152 10.68 3.53 14.33
C LEU A 152 11.98 3.77 13.57
N LEU A 153 12.48 2.77 12.84
CA LEU A 153 13.68 2.91 12.03
C LEU A 153 13.50 3.92 10.89
N LYS A 154 12.30 4.01 10.31
CA LYS A 154 12.03 4.92 9.19
C LYS A 154 11.78 6.37 9.61
N PHE A 155 11.02 6.56 10.68
CA PHE A 155 10.46 7.87 11.04
C PHE A 155 10.92 8.37 12.42
N GLY A 156 11.56 7.52 13.23
CA GLY A 156 12.01 7.87 14.58
C GLY A 156 10.89 7.91 15.63
N GLU A 157 9.66 7.53 15.27
CA GLU A 157 8.50 7.54 16.15
C GLU A 157 7.69 6.25 16.05
N ARG A 158 6.85 5.97 17.06
CA ARG A 158 5.97 4.80 17.04
C ARG A 158 4.78 5.04 16.11
N PRO A 159 4.31 4.00 15.40
CA PRO A 159 3.16 4.14 14.52
C PRO A 159 1.87 4.43 15.31
N PRO A 160 0.96 5.23 14.76
CA PRO A 160 -0.36 5.46 15.36
C PRO A 160 -1.26 4.24 15.09
N PHE A 161 -1.35 3.32 16.05
CA PHE A 161 -2.35 2.25 15.98
C PHE A 161 -3.73 2.75 16.41
N ARG A 162 -4.78 2.26 15.74
CA ARG A 162 -6.15 2.43 16.20
C ARG A 162 -6.32 1.68 17.51
N SER A 163 -6.77 2.39 18.56
CA SER A 163 -7.18 1.77 19.82
C SER A 163 -8.34 0.82 19.53
N LEU A 164 -8.16 -0.47 19.79
CA LEU A 164 -9.28 -1.39 19.86
C LEU A 164 -10.01 -1.05 21.15
N GLU A 165 -11.24 -0.54 21.06
CA GLU A 165 -12.10 -0.38 22.23
C GLU A 165 -12.30 -1.76 22.85
N VAL A 166 -11.57 -2.01 23.94
CA VAL A 166 -11.80 -3.18 24.79
C VAL A 166 -13.16 -2.94 25.43
N LEU A 167 -14.17 -3.68 24.99
CA LEU A 167 -15.40 -3.85 25.76
C LEU A 167 -15.00 -4.53 27.07
N ASP A 168 -14.77 -3.70 28.10
CA ASP A 168 -14.60 -4.10 29.48
C ASP A 168 -15.92 -4.69 29.97
N LEU A 169 -16.11 -5.99 29.75
CA LEU A 169 -17.09 -6.76 30.49
C LEU A 169 -16.50 -7.01 31.88
N SER A 170 -16.75 -6.01 32.73
CA SER A 170 -16.61 -6.05 34.19
C SER A 170 -16.89 -7.45 34.75
N THR A 171 -15.84 -8.19 35.11
CA THR A 171 -16.00 -9.38 35.95
C THR A 171 -16.09 -8.88 37.39
N GLY A 172 -17.32 -8.86 37.89
CA GLY A 172 -17.64 -8.38 39.24
C GLY A 172 -16.80 -9.06 40.32
N GLU A 173 -16.19 -8.23 41.17
CA GLU A 173 -15.63 -8.64 42.43
C GLU A 173 -16.72 -9.28 43.30
N ASN A 174 -16.55 -10.55 43.70
CA ASN A 174 -17.18 -11.05 44.90
C ASN A 174 -16.10 -11.60 45.85
N ARG A 175 -15.70 -10.74 46.78
CA ARG A 175 -14.84 -11.06 47.92
C ARG A 175 -15.63 -11.91 48.91
N SER A 176 -15.23 -13.16 49.08
CA SER A 176 -15.60 -13.97 50.25
C SER A 176 -14.32 -14.39 50.97
N SER A 177 -13.99 -13.60 51.98
CA SER A 177 -12.99 -13.91 53.00
C SER A 177 -13.51 -14.99 53.95
N SER A 178 -12.79 -16.10 54.06
CA SER A 178 -12.93 -17.06 55.17
C SER A 178 -11.55 -17.32 55.78
N SER A 179 -11.28 -16.63 56.87
CA SER A 179 -10.16 -16.88 57.80
C SER A 179 -10.46 -18.15 58.60
N GLY A 180 -9.60 -19.15 58.49
CA GLY A 180 -9.57 -20.29 59.39
C GLY A 180 -8.83 -19.95 60.68
N SER A 181 -9.43 -20.31 61.81
CA SER A 181 -8.81 -20.71 63.08
C SER A 181 -9.86 -21.40 63.93
#